data_AF-A0A074XEA5-F1
#
_entry.id   AF-A0A074XEA5-F1
#
_cell.length_a   1.000
_cell.length_b   1.000
_cell.length_c   1.000
_cell.angle_alpha   90.00
_cell.angle_beta   90.00
_cell.angle_gamma   90.00
#
_symmetry.space_group_name_H-M   'P 1'
#
loop_
_entity.id
_entity.type
_entity.pdbx_description
1 polymer ?
#
loop_
_entity_poly.entity_id
_entity_poly.type
_entity_poly.pdbx_seq_one_letter_code
_entity_poly.pdbx_strand_id
1 'polypeptide(L)'
;MWTRSGAHSLSNWVNSTISQASTWDTLAEPLRLDGSAVQSTDRIVLWSADRADGPYYLDGLAITIASNYTITYPQHSISHTMDVGMLSLHTGSDTVNWTSNNGSQVSYDQYLYKAYTMGDIPSISYGLHVGSVYPPVPGSLILGGYDRSRCISTLIVSSENKFTLAEIDLEVTSGGWPFVKKQSASDSNLLLDGNTGSNSSLTVIPNPGVPYLYLPGNTCKLIASFLPVALDENLGLYVWNTTDPSFKRIMTSPSAIKFSFRTDPGLEDISVPFALLNLTLDYPLANTPKQYFPCSPYTPSDGSTYHLGRAFLQAAFLGETGQTQKVFLAQAPGPGAKDEVITKLASTDSTLTAMANPPTWNATWTDYLRALPDDSTSTTSSTPDGSNGLSGGAIAGIVIGAVGGIAIFAMAVFIVMRRRRKSRKPQTVHWGGHGSAFQDKDDPSGEGPVSESASDPIYEVASDQGKRDKANGAAEMEVPGYIGELEGSYAYRRSQVLT
;
A
#
# COMPACT_ATOMS: atom_id res chain seq x y z
N MET A 1 -3.22 -23.89 -4.55
CA MET A 1 -1.98 -24.70 -4.51
C MET A 1 -1.17 -24.35 -5.73
N TRP A 2 0.06 -23.85 -5.57
CA TRP A 2 0.95 -23.65 -6.71
C TRP A 2 1.31 -25.00 -7.32
N THR A 3 0.89 -25.24 -8.56
CA THR A 3 1.37 -26.39 -9.34
C THR A 3 2.79 -26.08 -9.81
N ARG A 4 3.76 -26.88 -9.34
CA ARG A 4 5.18 -26.77 -9.68
C ARG A 4 5.34 -26.66 -11.20
N SER A 5 5.88 -25.55 -11.69
CA SER A 5 6.31 -25.45 -13.08
C SER A 5 7.48 -26.42 -13.33
N GLY A 6 7.70 -26.83 -14.59
CA GLY A 6 8.79 -27.73 -14.96
C GLY A 6 10.19 -27.25 -14.54
N ALA A 7 10.37 -25.94 -14.33
CA ALA A 7 11.60 -25.33 -13.81
C ALA A 7 11.94 -25.77 -12.38
N HIS A 8 10.95 -25.99 -11.50
CA HIS A 8 11.16 -26.48 -10.13
C HIS A 8 11.66 -27.94 -10.09
N SER A 9 11.50 -28.72 -11.17
CA SER A 9 11.93 -30.12 -11.19
C SER A 9 13.45 -30.30 -11.31
N LEU A 10 14.16 -29.30 -11.84
CA LEU A 10 15.58 -29.40 -12.20
C LEU A 10 16.55 -29.20 -11.03
N SER A 11 16.07 -28.69 -9.88
CA SER A 11 16.92 -28.37 -8.73
C SER A 11 16.42 -28.95 -7.40
N ASN A 12 15.57 -29.97 -7.38
CA ASN A 12 15.04 -30.56 -6.15
C ASN A 12 16.09 -30.94 -5.09
N TRP A 13 17.33 -31.20 -5.51
CA TRP A 13 18.45 -31.52 -4.61
C TRP A 13 18.91 -30.33 -3.74
N VAL A 14 18.61 -29.08 -4.13
CA VAL A 14 18.98 -27.88 -3.36
C VAL A 14 17.96 -27.55 -2.29
N ASN A 15 16.78 -28.16 -2.30
CA ASN A 15 15.71 -27.78 -1.39
C ASN A 15 16.07 -28.05 0.07
N SER A 16 15.61 -27.20 0.98
CA SER A 16 15.70 -27.42 2.43
C SER A 16 14.40 -27.06 3.13
N THR A 17 14.00 -27.84 4.14
CA THR A 17 12.79 -27.58 4.93
C THR A 17 13.09 -26.67 6.11
N ILE A 18 12.40 -25.53 6.18
CA ILE A 18 12.33 -24.69 7.37
C ILE A 18 11.12 -25.16 8.18
N SER A 19 11.39 -25.78 9.33
CA SER A 19 10.35 -26.34 10.20
C SER A 19 9.61 -25.30 11.04
N GLN A 20 10.16 -24.09 11.20
CA GLN A 20 9.56 -23.01 11.98
C GLN A 20 9.68 -21.67 11.28
N ALA A 21 8.55 -21.05 10.97
CA ALA A 21 8.51 -19.74 10.32
C ALA A 21 9.16 -18.61 11.15
N SER A 22 9.08 -18.73 12.48
CA SER A 22 9.70 -17.79 13.43
C SER A 22 11.23 -17.70 13.32
N THR A 23 11.89 -18.69 12.71
CA THR A 23 13.34 -18.70 12.54
C THR A 23 13.80 -18.31 11.14
N TRP A 24 12.88 -18.08 10.19
CA TRP A 24 13.26 -17.60 8.86
C TRP A 24 13.83 -16.18 8.97
N ASP A 25 13.05 -15.21 9.43
CA ASP A 25 13.48 -13.82 9.53
C ASP A 25 13.19 -13.27 10.93
N THR A 26 14.26 -13.00 11.68
CA THR A 26 14.16 -12.40 13.02
C THR A 26 13.50 -11.02 12.99
N LEU A 27 13.60 -10.28 11.88
CA LEU A 27 12.94 -8.97 11.72
C LEU A 27 11.43 -9.09 11.45
N ALA A 28 10.94 -10.30 11.14
CA ALA A 28 9.53 -10.61 11.00
C ALA A 28 8.88 -11.09 12.31
N GLU A 29 9.62 -11.10 13.43
CA GLU A 29 9.12 -11.43 14.76
C GLU A 29 7.76 -10.79 15.10
N PRO A 30 7.49 -9.50 14.78
CA PRO A 30 6.21 -8.87 15.11
C PRO A 30 5.00 -9.46 14.37
N LEU A 31 5.21 -10.22 13.29
CA LEU A 31 4.15 -10.93 12.58
C LEU A 31 3.75 -12.24 13.27
N ARG A 32 4.60 -12.77 14.17
CA ARG A 32 4.35 -14.03 14.88
C ARG A 32 4.01 -15.17 13.92
N LEU A 33 4.86 -15.31 12.90
CA LEU A 33 4.69 -16.30 11.84
C LEU A 33 4.79 -17.71 12.42
N ASP A 34 3.84 -18.56 12.03
CA ASP A 34 3.87 -20.01 12.26
C ASP A 34 3.78 -20.76 10.92
N GLY A 35 4.16 -22.02 10.92
CA GLY A 35 4.17 -22.88 9.75
C GLY A 35 5.56 -23.20 9.22
N SER A 36 5.58 -23.76 8.03
CA SER A 36 6.75 -24.35 7.37
C SER A 36 6.98 -23.74 5.99
N ALA A 37 8.23 -23.74 5.57
CA ALA A 37 8.63 -23.26 4.25
C ALA A 37 9.73 -24.14 3.67
N VAL A 38 9.96 -23.97 2.37
CA VAL A 38 11.05 -24.64 1.66
C VAL A 38 11.95 -23.58 1.06
N GLN A 39 13.25 -23.62 1.38
CA GLN A 39 14.26 -22.85 0.66
C GLN A 39 14.52 -23.51 -0.68
N SER A 40 14.57 -22.70 -1.73
CA SER A 40 14.80 -23.14 -3.10
C SER A 40 15.43 -22.00 -3.90
N THR A 41 15.49 -22.18 -5.22
CA THR A 41 16.02 -21.18 -6.14
C THR A 41 15.02 -20.87 -7.23
N ASP A 42 14.96 -19.62 -7.67
CA ASP A 42 14.09 -19.21 -8.77
C ASP A 42 14.71 -18.08 -9.59
N ARG A 43 13.98 -17.65 -10.62
CA ARG A 43 14.31 -16.52 -11.48
C ARG A 43 13.45 -15.31 -11.12
N ILE A 44 14.07 -14.13 -11.01
CA ILE A 44 13.36 -12.85 -11.02
C ILE A 44 13.60 -12.14 -12.35
N VAL A 45 12.56 -11.52 -12.89
CA VAL A 45 12.61 -10.72 -14.12
C VAL A 45 12.57 -9.25 -13.73
N LEU A 46 13.59 -8.48 -14.08
CA LEU A 46 13.66 -7.03 -13.83
C LEU A 46 13.41 -6.24 -15.09
N TRP A 47 12.40 -5.39 -15.04
CA TRP A 47 12.12 -4.42 -16.08
C TRP A 47 12.85 -3.11 -15.76
N SER A 48 13.50 -2.55 -16.77
CA SER A 48 14.14 -1.23 -16.66
C SER A 48 13.61 -0.32 -17.76
N ALA A 49 13.15 0.87 -17.38
CA ALA A 49 12.72 1.90 -18.32
C ALA A 49 13.86 2.37 -19.24
N ASP A 50 15.11 2.23 -18.79
CA ASP A 50 16.30 2.64 -19.53
C ASP A 50 16.76 1.60 -20.57
N ARG A 51 16.09 0.44 -20.63
CA ARG A 51 16.51 -0.67 -21.49
C ARG A 51 15.46 -0.98 -22.56
N ALA A 52 15.84 -0.77 -23.82
CA ALA A 52 15.01 -1.13 -24.97
C ALA A 52 15.08 -2.63 -25.33
N ASP A 53 16.15 -3.31 -24.93
CA ASP A 53 16.46 -4.70 -25.32
C ASP A 53 15.72 -5.78 -24.50
N GLY A 54 14.69 -5.40 -23.75
CA GLY A 54 13.92 -6.30 -22.88
C GLY A 54 14.43 -6.37 -21.44
N PRO A 55 13.87 -7.27 -20.61
CA PRO A 55 14.15 -7.32 -19.19
C PRO A 55 15.50 -7.98 -18.86
N TYR A 56 16.00 -7.73 -17.65
CA TYR A 56 17.07 -8.52 -17.06
C TYR A 56 16.50 -9.79 -16.42
N TYR A 57 17.24 -10.89 -16.54
CA TYR A 57 16.87 -12.17 -15.96
C TYR A 57 17.87 -12.54 -14.86
N LEU A 58 17.43 -12.49 -13.61
CA LEU A 58 18.23 -12.90 -12.45
C LEU A 58 17.97 -14.38 -12.16
N ASP A 59 18.82 -15.26 -12.68
CA ASP A 59 18.74 -16.69 -12.45
C ASP A 59 19.41 -17.15 -11.15
N GLY A 60 18.84 -18.17 -10.53
CA GLY A 60 19.45 -18.84 -9.37
C GLY A 60 19.44 -17.98 -8.11
N LEU A 61 18.39 -17.18 -7.92
CA LEU A 61 18.21 -16.41 -6.69
C LEU A 61 17.67 -17.29 -5.58
N ALA A 62 18.20 -17.11 -4.37
CA ALA A 62 17.66 -17.74 -3.18
C ALA A 62 16.23 -17.24 -2.92
N ILE A 63 15.29 -18.17 -2.79
CA ILE A 63 13.91 -17.89 -2.41
C ILE A 63 13.46 -18.82 -1.29
N THR A 64 12.49 -18.36 -0.52
CA THR A 64 11.80 -19.19 0.46
C THR A 64 10.33 -19.28 0.10
N ILE A 65 9.87 -20.50 -0.18
CA ILE A 65 8.49 -20.79 -0.55
C ILE A 65 7.74 -21.16 0.73
N ALA A 66 6.92 -20.24 1.23
CA ALA A 66 6.01 -20.51 2.33
C ALA A 66 5.04 -21.65 1.94
N SER A 67 5.03 -22.73 2.73
CA SER A 67 4.08 -23.83 2.52
C SER A 67 2.75 -23.55 3.21
N ASN A 68 2.79 -23.01 4.42
CA ASN A 68 1.60 -22.71 5.23
C ASN A 68 1.86 -21.59 6.25
N TYR A 69 2.46 -20.48 5.81
CA TYR A 69 2.76 -19.39 6.73
C TYR A 69 1.51 -18.70 7.22
N THR A 70 1.32 -18.69 8.53
CA THR A 70 0.17 -18.08 9.18
C THR A 70 0.63 -16.98 10.12
N ILE A 71 -0.10 -15.86 10.12
CA ILE A 71 0.07 -14.76 11.06
C ILE A 71 -0.92 -14.99 12.21
N THR A 72 -0.43 -14.97 13.46
CA THR A 72 -1.23 -15.24 14.65
C THR A 72 -1.35 -14.02 15.56
N TYR A 73 -2.58 -13.58 15.83
CA TYR A 73 -2.86 -12.41 16.66
C TYR A 73 -2.79 -12.72 18.17
N PRO A 74 -2.66 -11.71 19.06
CA PRO A 74 -2.29 -11.89 20.47
C PRO A 74 -3.08 -12.94 21.26
N GLN A 75 -4.39 -13.05 21.08
CA GLN A 75 -5.19 -14.08 21.78
C GLN A 75 -5.16 -15.47 21.12
N HIS A 76 -4.38 -15.68 20.06
CA HIS A 76 -4.26 -16.93 19.29
C HIS A 76 -5.58 -17.48 18.73
N SER A 77 -6.68 -16.75 18.87
CA SER A 77 -8.02 -17.10 18.39
C SER A 77 -8.25 -16.72 16.93
N ILE A 78 -7.42 -15.80 16.40
CA ILE A 78 -7.47 -15.31 15.03
C ILE A 78 -6.11 -15.54 14.39
N SER A 79 -6.11 -16.34 13.34
CA SER A 79 -4.96 -16.51 12.45
C SER A 79 -5.42 -16.49 11.01
N HIS A 80 -4.51 -16.10 10.12
CA HIS A 80 -4.76 -16.15 8.68
C HIS A 80 -3.48 -16.55 7.96
N THR A 81 -3.66 -17.18 6.80
CA THR A 81 -2.54 -17.48 5.91
C THR A 81 -2.06 -16.17 5.29
N MET A 82 -0.76 -16.02 5.16
CA MET A 82 -0.17 -14.85 4.52
C MET A 82 -0.41 -14.93 3.01
N ASP A 83 -1.19 -13.99 2.48
CA ASP A 83 -1.59 -13.99 1.06
C ASP A 83 -0.53 -13.38 0.13
N VAL A 84 0.47 -12.69 0.68
CA VAL A 84 1.54 -12.00 -0.06
C VAL A 84 2.92 -12.41 0.46
N GLY A 85 3.89 -12.61 -0.45
CA GLY A 85 5.27 -12.92 -0.08
C GLY A 85 6.07 -11.69 0.37
N MET A 86 7.31 -11.92 0.78
CA MET A 86 8.28 -10.87 1.09
C MET A 86 9.42 -10.90 0.07
N LEU A 87 9.78 -9.72 -0.47
CA LEU A 87 10.98 -9.54 -1.28
C LEU A 87 12.07 -8.91 -0.41
N SER A 88 13.19 -9.61 -0.23
CA SER A 88 14.32 -9.07 0.52
C SER A 88 14.99 -7.93 -0.23
N LEU A 89 15.13 -6.79 0.43
CA LEU A 89 15.94 -5.64 -0.02
C LEU A 89 17.25 -5.53 0.77
N HIS A 90 17.69 -6.62 1.39
CA HIS A 90 18.90 -6.60 2.21
C HIS A 90 20.13 -6.22 1.38
N THR A 91 20.92 -5.27 1.89
CA THR A 91 22.12 -4.76 1.19
C THR A 91 23.44 -5.23 1.81
N GLY A 92 23.39 -5.83 3.00
CA GLY A 92 24.57 -6.10 3.83
C GLY A 92 25.22 -7.48 3.64
N SER A 93 24.67 -8.34 2.79
CA SER A 93 25.24 -9.67 2.53
C SER A 93 25.08 -10.11 1.08
N ASP A 94 26.07 -10.87 0.62
CA ASP A 94 26.20 -11.24 -0.79
C ASP A 94 25.42 -12.51 -1.12
N THR A 95 25.39 -13.47 -0.19
CA THR A 95 24.82 -14.80 -0.39
C THR A 95 23.91 -15.24 0.76
N VAL A 96 23.05 -16.22 0.47
CA VAL A 96 22.29 -17.01 1.45
C VAL A 96 22.81 -18.43 1.41
N ASN A 97 23.09 -18.99 2.58
CA ASN A 97 23.64 -20.34 2.73
C ASN A 97 22.63 -21.22 3.46
N TRP A 98 22.48 -22.46 2.99
CA TRP A 98 21.69 -23.46 3.70
C TRP A 98 22.16 -24.89 3.43
N THR A 99 21.75 -25.81 4.30
CA THR A 99 21.95 -27.24 4.11
C THR A 99 20.74 -27.83 3.39
N SER A 100 20.93 -28.42 2.22
CA SER A 100 19.85 -29.04 1.47
C SER A 100 19.44 -30.40 2.05
N ASN A 101 18.33 -30.95 1.57
CA ASN A 101 17.75 -32.20 2.04
C ASN A 101 18.66 -33.42 1.87
N ASN A 102 19.66 -33.36 0.99
CA ASN A 102 20.64 -34.43 0.82
C ASN A 102 21.91 -34.26 1.69
N GLY A 103 21.95 -33.22 2.54
CA GLY A 103 23.07 -32.90 3.42
C GLY A 103 24.15 -32.01 2.79
N SER A 104 23.98 -31.58 1.52
CA SER A 104 24.93 -30.69 0.85
C SER A 104 24.79 -29.26 1.35
N GLN A 105 25.91 -28.56 1.53
CA GLN A 105 25.89 -27.11 1.73
C GLN A 105 25.74 -26.42 0.37
N VAL A 106 24.77 -25.52 0.26
CA VAL A 106 24.56 -24.72 -0.94
C VAL A 106 24.63 -23.23 -0.60
N SER A 107 25.07 -22.43 -1.56
CA SER A 107 25.23 -20.99 -1.44
C SER A 107 24.71 -20.33 -2.72
N TYR A 108 23.83 -19.34 -2.56
CA TYR A 108 23.21 -18.62 -3.67
C TYR A 108 23.22 -17.12 -3.42
N ASP A 109 23.36 -16.35 -4.49
CA ASP A 109 23.43 -14.89 -4.43
C ASP A 109 22.10 -14.30 -3.93
N GLN A 110 22.20 -13.23 -3.14
CA GLN A 110 21.04 -12.41 -2.79
C GLN A 110 20.60 -11.54 -3.95
N TYR A 111 19.34 -11.14 -3.91
CA TYR A 111 18.67 -10.38 -4.98
C TYR A 111 19.44 -9.14 -5.44
N LEU A 112 19.74 -8.19 -4.53
CA LEU A 112 20.42 -6.94 -4.89
C LEU A 112 21.89 -7.17 -5.27
N TYR A 113 22.57 -8.11 -4.60
CA TYR A 113 23.94 -8.48 -4.92
C TYR A 113 24.05 -9.08 -6.33
N LYS A 114 23.14 -9.97 -6.70
CA LYS A 114 23.06 -10.56 -8.05
C LYS A 114 22.83 -9.49 -9.10
N ALA A 115 21.84 -8.62 -8.91
CA ALA A 115 21.53 -7.55 -9.84
C ALA A 115 22.75 -6.62 -10.06
N TYR A 116 23.50 -6.32 -9.00
CA TYR A 116 24.70 -5.50 -9.10
C TYR A 116 25.83 -6.21 -9.85
N THR A 117 26.14 -7.47 -9.50
CA THR A 117 27.25 -8.22 -10.11
C THR A 117 27.04 -8.54 -11.59
N MET A 118 25.79 -8.61 -12.04
CA MET A 118 25.46 -8.74 -13.47
C MET A 118 25.45 -7.40 -14.22
N GLY A 119 25.57 -6.29 -13.51
CA GLY A 119 25.58 -4.94 -14.10
C GLY A 119 24.18 -4.36 -14.38
N ASP A 120 23.14 -4.95 -13.79
CA ASP A 120 21.74 -4.55 -14.02
C ASP A 120 21.36 -3.31 -13.19
N ILE A 121 22.03 -3.13 -12.04
CA ILE A 121 21.95 -1.93 -11.20
C ILE A 121 23.35 -1.37 -10.92
N PRO A 122 23.52 -0.05 -10.80
CA PRO A 122 24.84 0.59 -10.64
C PRO A 122 25.46 0.41 -9.24
N SER A 123 24.68 -0.02 -8.24
CA SER A 123 25.12 -0.24 -6.87
C SER A 123 24.14 -1.14 -6.10
N ILE A 124 24.62 -1.78 -5.02
CA ILE A 124 23.76 -2.47 -4.04
C ILE A 124 23.11 -1.41 -3.14
N SER A 125 22.10 -0.74 -3.65
CA SER A 125 21.34 0.29 -2.92
C SER A 125 19.87 0.27 -3.34
N TYR A 126 19.02 0.89 -2.53
CA TYR A 126 17.64 1.13 -2.92
C TYR A 126 17.07 2.39 -2.27
N GLY A 127 16.02 2.93 -2.88
CA GLY A 127 15.14 3.93 -2.31
C GLY A 127 13.70 3.44 -2.38
N LEU A 128 12.99 3.52 -1.26
CA LEU A 128 11.64 3.02 -1.07
C LEU A 128 10.74 4.10 -0.46
N HIS A 129 9.59 4.31 -1.08
CA HIS A 129 8.43 4.94 -0.48
C HIS A 129 7.24 4.01 -0.75
N VAL A 130 6.67 3.40 0.29
CA VAL A 130 5.64 2.35 0.09
C VAL A 130 4.34 2.90 -0.50
N GLY A 131 4.14 4.22 -0.46
CA GLY A 131 2.92 4.87 -0.92
C GLY A 131 1.72 4.59 -0.01
N SER A 132 0.52 4.92 -0.49
CA SER A 132 -0.74 4.65 0.21
C SER A 132 -1.89 4.48 -0.77
N VAL A 133 -2.87 3.66 -0.38
CA VAL A 133 -4.12 3.47 -1.14
C VAL A 133 -5.06 4.67 -0.96
N TYR A 134 -5.17 5.18 0.28
CA TYR A 134 -6.03 6.31 0.59
C TYR A 134 -5.52 7.12 1.80
N PRO A 135 -5.34 8.44 1.66
CA PRO A 135 -5.27 9.19 0.41
C PRO A 135 -4.25 8.60 -0.58
N PRO A 136 -4.51 8.62 -1.90
CA PRO A 136 -3.68 7.92 -2.87
C PRO A 136 -2.31 8.59 -2.98
N VAL A 137 -1.27 7.85 -2.63
CA VAL A 137 0.13 8.26 -2.80
C VAL A 137 0.83 7.16 -3.57
N PRO A 138 1.33 7.41 -4.79
CA PRO A 138 2.02 6.39 -5.57
C PRO A 138 3.26 5.89 -4.82
N GLY A 139 3.40 4.57 -4.71
CA GLY A 139 4.62 3.94 -4.21
C GLY A 139 5.77 4.07 -5.20
N SER A 140 6.99 4.01 -4.70
CA SER A 140 8.22 4.08 -5.50
C SER A 140 9.26 3.15 -4.89
N LEU A 141 9.82 2.24 -5.69
CA LEU A 141 10.96 1.40 -5.35
C LEU A 141 11.98 1.51 -6.49
N ILE A 142 13.15 2.07 -6.19
CA ILE A 142 14.24 2.23 -7.14
C ILE A 142 15.42 1.42 -6.65
N LEU A 143 15.99 0.59 -7.51
CA LEU A 143 17.14 -0.26 -7.22
C LEU A 143 18.40 0.35 -7.82
N GLY A 144 19.50 0.37 -7.06
CA GLY A 144 20.73 1.09 -7.42
C GLY A 144 20.56 2.61 -7.45
N GLY A 145 19.56 3.14 -6.76
CA GLY A 145 19.20 4.55 -6.81
C GLY A 145 18.01 4.86 -5.93
N TYR A 146 17.45 6.05 -6.09
CA TYR A 146 16.27 6.51 -5.35
C TYR A 146 15.50 7.58 -6.14
N ASP A 147 14.22 7.74 -5.83
CA ASP A 147 13.42 8.87 -6.30
C ASP A 147 13.63 10.05 -5.35
N ARG A 148 14.39 11.05 -5.81
CA ARG A 148 14.69 12.26 -5.03
C ARG A 148 13.43 13.06 -4.71
N SER A 149 12.37 12.91 -5.50
CA SER A 149 11.11 13.61 -5.26
C SER A 149 10.43 13.19 -3.94
N ARG A 150 10.85 12.05 -3.37
CA ARG A 150 10.32 11.49 -2.12
C ARG A 150 11.02 11.99 -0.86
N CYS A 151 12.07 12.80 -0.99
CA CYS A 151 12.85 13.30 0.14
C CYS A 151 12.60 14.80 0.33
N ILE A 152 11.51 15.18 1.02
CA ILE A 152 11.11 16.60 1.19
C ILE A 152 11.60 17.24 2.51
N SER A 153 12.39 16.53 3.31
CA SER A 153 13.07 17.03 4.51
C SER A 153 14.57 16.79 4.44
N THR A 154 15.31 17.27 5.44
CA THR A 154 16.67 16.81 5.74
C THR A 154 16.68 15.29 5.93
N LEU A 155 17.78 14.66 5.51
CA LEU A 155 17.99 13.22 5.68
C LEU A 155 18.40 12.90 7.12
N ILE A 156 17.70 11.95 7.72
CA ILE A 156 18.06 11.32 8.98
C ILE A 156 18.92 10.11 8.64
N VAL A 157 20.15 10.06 9.14
CA VAL A 157 21.15 9.05 8.75
C VAL A 157 21.48 8.14 9.93
N SER A 158 21.50 6.83 9.69
CA SER A 158 21.99 5.82 10.63
C SER A 158 23.02 4.92 9.96
N SER A 159 23.98 4.41 10.75
CA SER A 159 24.99 3.44 10.31
C SER A 159 24.71 2.00 10.78
N GLU A 160 23.63 1.76 11.52
CA GLU A 160 23.33 0.45 12.13
C GLU A 160 21.91 -0.05 11.82
N ASN A 161 21.26 0.49 10.78
CA ASN A 161 19.84 0.27 10.47
C ASN A 161 18.89 0.52 11.67
N LYS A 162 19.34 1.29 12.64
CA LYS A 162 18.64 1.60 13.89
C LYS A 162 18.60 3.10 14.09
N PHE A 163 17.45 3.62 14.48
CA PHE A 163 17.26 5.03 14.76
C PHE A 163 16.86 5.21 16.21
N THR A 164 17.29 6.32 16.82
CA THR A 164 16.86 6.71 18.15
C THR A 164 15.68 7.64 18.04
N LEU A 165 14.47 7.11 18.24
CA LEU A 165 13.26 7.89 18.36
C LEU A 165 13.25 8.57 19.73
N ALA A 166 13.32 9.90 19.76
CA ALA A 166 13.41 10.68 20.99
C ALA A 166 12.02 11.04 21.53
N GLU A 167 11.10 11.39 20.63
CA GLU A 167 9.80 11.94 21.00
C GLU A 167 8.72 11.49 20.02
N ILE A 168 7.49 11.36 20.53
CA ILE A 168 6.27 11.23 19.71
C ILE A 168 5.30 12.31 20.16
N ASP A 169 4.82 13.14 19.25
CA ASP A 169 3.83 14.17 19.55
C ASP A 169 2.62 14.09 18.61
N LEU A 170 1.53 14.75 19.01
CA LEU A 170 0.42 15.08 18.11
C LEU A 170 0.62 16.48 17.56
N GLU A 171 0.70 16.57 16.24
CA GLU A 171 0.88 17.82 15.52
C GLU A 171 -0.42 18.23 14.83
N VAL A 172 -0.72 19.53 14.86
CA VAL A 172 -1.74 20.17 14.02
C VAL A 172 -1.07 21.32 13.28
N THR A 173 -0.84 21.15 11.98
CA THR A 173 -0.05 22.12 11.20
C THR A 173 -0.86 23.37 10.82
N SER A 174 -2.19 23.29 10.81
CA SER A 174 -3.06 24.46 10.67
C SER A 174 -4.50 24.20 11.13
N GLY A 175 -5.13 25.22 11.74
CA GLY A 175 -6.50 25.17 12.23
C GLY A 175 -6.65 24.56 13.62
N GLY A 176 -7.90 24.36 14.03
CA GLY A 176 -8.24 23.97 15.40
C GLY A 176 -7.88 22.52 15.75
N TRP A 177 -7.69 22.27 17.06
CA TRP A 177 -7.37 20.97 17.65
C TRP A 177 -8.48 19.92 17.39
N PRO A 178 -8.21 18.83 16.64
CA PRO A 178 -9.25 17.87 16.23
C PRO A 178 -9.51 16.74 17.24
N PHE A 179 -8.61 16.53 18.20
CA PHE A 179 -8.59 15.36 19.09
C PHE A 179 -9.62 15.45 20.23
N VAL A 180 -10.02 14.30 20.78
CA VAL A 180 -11.09 14.24 21.81
C VAL A 180 -10.65 14.83 23.15
N LYS A 181 -9.37 14.66 23.50
CA LYS A 181 -8.77 15.24 24.71
C LYS A 181 -8.10 16.56 24.35
N LYS A 182 -8.33 17.61 25.13
CA LYS A 182 -7.61 18.89 24.99
C LYS A 182 -6.14 18.69 25.36
N GLN A 183 -5.24 19.35 24.63
CA GLN A 183 -3.82 19.32 24.93
C GLN A 183 -3.55 19.96 26.30
N SER A 184 -2.87 19.23 27.18
CA SER A 184 -2.34 19.75 28.45
C SER A 184 -0.84 20.01 28.33
N ALA A 185 -0.28 20.91 29.14
CA ALA A 185 1.17 21.11 29.23
C ALA A 185 1.94 19.85 29.67
N SER A 186 1.24 18.89 30.30
CA SER A 186 1.78 17.58 30.68
C SER A 186 1.77 16.54 29.56
N ASP A 187 1.18 16.85 28.40
CA ASP A 187 1.09 15.95 27.24
C ASP A 187 2.24 16.20 26.24
N SER A 188 3.35 16.80 26.68
CA SER A 188 4.57 16.96 25.89
C SER A 188 5.34 15.63 25.86
N ASN A 189 5.60 15.10 24.67
CA ASN A 189 6.16 13.77 24.43
C ASN A 189 5.29 12.61 24.94
N LEU A 190 4.62 11.94 24.01
CA LEU A 190 3.77 10.78 24.23
C LEU A 190 4.53 9.44 24.22
N LEU A 191 5.86 9.47 24.02
CA LEU A 191 6.71 8.30 24.06
C LEU A 191 7.00 7.91 25.51
N LEU A 192 6.47 6.76 25.91
CA LEU A 192 6.63 6.20 27.25
C LEU A 192 7.37 4.86 27.18
N ASP A 193 8.27 4.64 28.14
CA ASP A 193 8.87 3.32 28.38
C ASP A 193 7.78 2.26 28.69
N GLY A 194 7.93 1.09 28.08
CA GLY A 194 7.05 -0.06 28.29
C GLY A 194 7.09 -0.60 29.73
N ASN A 195 8.21 -0.44 30.45
CA ASN A 195 8.36 -0.99 31.81
C ASN A 195 8.07 0.01 32.93
N THR A 196 8.50 1.27 32.76
CA THR A 196 8.44 2.28 33.84
C THR A 196 7.38 3.36 33.62
N GLY A 197 6.80 3.47 32.42
CA GLY A 197 5.84 4.52 32.08
C GLY A 197 6.43 5.93 32.12
N SER A 198 7.77 6.06 32.10
CA SER A 198 8.49 7.33 32.08
C SER A 198 8.91 7.70 30.65
N ASN A 199 9.07 8.99 30.36
CA ASN A 199 9.55 9.46 29.07
C ASN A 199 10.97 8.94 28.82
N SER A 200 11.17 8.25 27.69
CA SER A 200 12.46 7.67 27.31
C SER A 200 12.65 7.71 25.80
N SER A 201 13.90 7.60 25.35
CA SER A 201 14.20 7.39 23.93
C SER A 201 14.08 5.91 23.56
N LEU A 202 13.59 5.63 22.36
CA LEU A 202 13.33 4.29 21.86
C LEU A 202 14.25 3.97 20.67
N THR A 203 14.91 2.82 20.70
CA THR A 203 15.59 2.30 19.50
C THR A 203 14.56 1.62 18.60
N VAL A 204 14.43 2.13 17.38
CA VAL A 204 13.46 1.66 16.38
C VAL A 204 14.16 1.32 15.07
N ILE A 205 13.55 0.42 14.30
CA ILE A 205 13.94 0.15 12.91
C ILE A 205 12.79 0.42 11.95
N PRO A 206 13.02 1.09 10.80
CA PRO A 206 12.06 1.14 9.72
C PRO A 206 11.97 -0.24 9.06
N ASN A 207 10.79 -0.86 9.04
CA ASN A 207 10.63 -2.23 8.57
C ASN A 207 9.44 -2.36 7.59
N PRO A 208 9.68 -2.36 6.26
CA PRO A 208 8.60 -2.53 5.28
C PRO A 208 7.93 -3.92 5.31
N GLY A 209 8.56 -4.91 5.95
CA GLY A 209 8.04 -6.26 6.09
C GLY A 209 6.81 -6.35 7.00
N VAL A 210 6.66 -5.44 7.97
CA VAL A 210 5.57 -5.49 8.96
C VAL A 210 4.56 -4.33 8.78
N PRO A 211 3.26 -4.54 9.07
CA PRO A 211 2.22 -3.56 8.73
C PRO A 211 2.12 -2.37 9.70
N TYR A 212 2.32 -2.60 11.00
CA TYR A 212 1.90 -1.66 12.05
C TYR A 212 3.04 -0.80 12.59
N LEU A 213 2.68 0.19 13.40
CA LEU A 213 3.57 0.84 14.35
C LEU A 213 3.68 -0.06 15.58
N TYR A 214 4.78 -0.78 15.72
CA TYR A 214 5.04 -1.64 16.88
C TYR A 214 5.78 -0.83 17.93
N LEU A 215 5.01 -0.29 18.88
CA LEU A 215 5.47 0.64 19.91
C LEU A 215 5.15 0.09 21.32
N PRO A 216 5.76 0.64 22.39
CA PRO A 216 5.43 0.25 23.75
C PRO A 216 3.92 0.38 24.01
N GLY A 217 3.33 -0.58 24.74
CA GLY A 217 1.88 -0.58 25.00
C GLY A 217 1.37 0.70 25.68
N ASN A 218 2.16 1.27 26.60
CA ASN A 218 1.83 2.55 27.24
C ASN A 218 1.82 3.72 26.25
N THR A 219 2.72 3.73 25.27
CA THR A 219 2.77 4.73 24.19
C THR A 219 1.53 4.63 23.32
N CYS A 220 1.19 3.44 22.81
CA CYS A 220 -0.03 3.26 21.99
C CYS A 220 -1.30 3.64 22.78
N LYS A 221 -1.39 3.27 24.06
CA LYS A 221 -2.52 3.62 24.92
C LYS A 221 -2.65 5.13 25.15
N LEU A 222 -1.52 5.82 25.35
CA LEU A 222 -1.51 7.26 25.54
C LEU A 222 -1.96 8.00 24.27
N ILE A 223 -1.42 7.62 23.11
CA ILE A 223 -1.85 8.18 21.81
C ILE A 223 -3.34 7.91 21.59
N ALA A 224 -3.80 6.67 21.82
CA ALA A 224 -5.19 6.29 21.67
C ALA A 224 -6.15 7.10 22.56
N SER A 225 -5.70 7.63 23.69
CA SER A 225 -6.53 8.47 24.57
C SER A 225 -6.96 9.81 23.96
N PHE A 226 -6.29 10.24 22.87
CA PHE A 226 -6.65 11.43 22.10
C PHE A 226 -7.58 11.13 20.92
N LEU A 227 -7.88 9.86 20.66
CA LEU A 227 -8.59 9.39 19.49
C LEU A 227 -9.92 8.71 19.89
N PRO A 228 -10.99 8.81 19.10
CA PRO A 228 -12.20 8.02 19.29
C PRO A 228 -11.96 6.57 18.83
N VAL A 229 -11.10 5.83 19.54
CA VAL A 229 -10.76 4.43 19.27
C VAL A 229 -10.97 3.56 20.50
N ALA A 230 -11.19 2.26 20.28
CA ALA A 230 -11.23 1.25 21.33
C ALA A 230 -10.34 0.06 20.95
N LEU A 231 -9.62 -0.51 21.93
CA LEU A 231 -8.81 -1.71 21.70
C LEU A 231 -9.73 -2.92 21.52
N ASP A 232 -9.62 -3.61 20.38
CA ASP A 232 -10.18 -4.95 20.21
C ASP A 232 -9.17 -5.97 20.75
N GLU A 233 -9.46 -6.55 21.91
CA GLU A 233 -8.52 -7.45 22.61
C GLU A 233 -8.21 -8.74 21.82
N ASN A 234 -9.11 -9.19 20.94
CA ASN A 234 -8.87 -10.39 20.13
C ASN A 234 -7.83 -10.12 19.03
N LEU A 235 -7.92 -8.94 18.42
CA LEU A 235 -7.03 -8.50 17.35
C LEU A 235 -5.77 -7.82 17.90
N GLY A 236 -5.80 -7.28 19.12
CA GLY A 236 -4.73 -6.43 19.64
C GLY A 236 -4.56 -5.12 18.87
N LEU A 237 -5.63 -4.65 18.21
CA LEU A 237 -5.64 -3.44 17.38
C LEU A 237 -6.69 -2.45 17.86
N TYR A 238 -6.42 -1.16 17.69
CA TYR A 238 -7.38 -0.10 18.02
C TYR A 238 -8.36 0.12 16.87
N VAL A 239 -9.65 -0.09 17.09
CA VAL A 239 -10.71 0.11 16.11
C VAL A 239 -11.30 1.52 16.23
N TRP A 240 -11.46 2.22 15.11
CA TRP A 240 -12.08 3.54 15.08
C TRP A 240 -13.58 3.48 15.37
N ASN A 241 -14.07 4.38 16.22
CA ASN A 241 -15.49 4.69 16.31
C ASN A 241 -15.86 5.71 15.23
N THR A 242 -16.24 5.20 14.05
CA THR A 242 -16.54 6.02 12.87
C THR A 242 -17.80 6.87 13.01
N THR A 243 -18.62 6.59 14.03
CA THR A 243 -19.83 7.37 14.35
C THR A 243 -19.54 8.60 15.20
N ASP A 244 -18.37 8.66 15.84
CA ASP A 244 -17.96 9.83 16.63
C ASP A 244 -17.67 11.03 15.70
N PRO A 245 -18.24 12.22 15.94
CA PRO A 245 -17.97 13.40 15.12
C PRO A 245 -16.48 13.77 15.03
N SER A 246 -15.70 13.46 16.07
CA SER A 246 -14.26 13.71 16.13
C SER A 246 -13.49 12.85 15.13
N PHE A 247 -13.99 11.67 14.76
CA PHE A 247 -13.38 10.83 13.74
C PHE A 247 -13.26 11.59 12.42
N LYS A 248 -14.36 12.15 11.92
CA LYS A 248 -14.36 12.93 10.67
C LYS A 248 -13.44 14.16 10.77
N ARG A 249 -13.42 14.84 11.91
CA ARG A 249 -12.54 16.00 12.15
C ARG A 249 -11.06 15.60 12.06
N ILE A 250 -10.67 14.51 12.71
CA ILE A 250 -9.28 14.00 12.68
C ILE A 250 -8.91 13.60 11.24
N MET A 251 -9.74 12.83 10.55
CA MET A 251 -9.43 12.31 9.20
C MET A 251 -9.36 13.36 8.10
N THR A 252 -9.96 14.54 8.30
CA THR A 252 -10.01 15.61 7.28
C THR A 252 -9.15 16.82 7.64
N SER A 253 -8.58 16.85 8.85
CA SER A 253 -7.73 17.96 9.31
C SER A 253 -6.26 17.68 9.00
N PRO A 254 -5.42 18.73 8.88
CA PRO A 254 -3.97 18.60 8.75
C PRO A 254 -3.34 18.29 10.12
N SER A 255 -3.74 17.15 10.67
CA SER A 255 -3.24 16.60 11.92
C SER A 255 -2.45 15.32 11.68
N ALA A 256 -1.39 15.12 12.46
CA ALA A 256 -0.43 14.05 12.28
C ALA A 256 0.10 13.52 13.62
N ILE A 257 0.64 12.30 13.57
CA ILE A 257 1.59 11.84 14.58
C ILE A 257 2.97 12.23 14.11
N LYS A 258 3.68 13.00 14.93
CA LYS A 258 5.03 13.48 14.66
C LYS A 258 6.04 12.60 15.39
N PHE A 259 6.99 12.04 14.65
CA PHE A 259 8.08 11.22 15.16
C PHE A 259 9.38 12.01 15.09
N SER A 260 9.97 12.33 16.25
CA SER A 260 11.19 13.13 16.32
C SER A 260 12.39 12.20 16.57
N PHE A 261 13.31 12.12 15.61
CA PHE A 261 14.48 11.27 15.67
C PHE A 261 15.72 12.05 16.08
N ARG A 262 16.55 11.47 16.94
CA ARG A 262 17.82 12.06 17.34
C ARG A 262 18.82 12.05 16.20
N THR A 263 19.38 13.22 15.91
CA THR A 263 20.43 13.45 14.92
C THR A 263 21.62 14.17 15.57
N ASP A 264 22.73 14.28 14.85
CA ASP A 264 23.89 15.05 15.28
C ASP A 264 24.07 16.30 14.38
N PRO A 265 23.75 17.53 14.84
CA PRO A 265 23.14 17.89 16.12
C PRO A 265 21.61 18.06 16.03
N GLY A 266 20.85 17.43 16.94
CA GLY A 266 19.48 17.83 17.24
C GLY A 266 18.41 16.75 17.05
N LEU A 267 17.26 17.18 16.54
CA LEU A 267 16.11 16.34 16.22
C LEU A 267 15.66 16.64 14.78
N GLU A 268 15.25 15.60 14.07
CA GLU A 268 14.61 15.70 12.77
C GLU A 268 13.27 14.95 12.81
N ASP A 269 12.24 15.55 12.23
CA ASP A 269 10.86 15.14 12.41
C ASP A 269 10.30 14.46 11.15
N ILE A 270 9.49 13.42 11.35
CA ILE A 270 8.64 12.82 10.31
C ILE A 270 7.20 12.79 10.81
N SER A 271 6.32 13.46 10.07
CA SER A 271 4.89 13.58 10.37
C SER A 271 4.08 12.61 9.50
N VAL A 272 3.31 11.75 10.17
CA VAL A 272 2.38 10.79 9.56
C VAL A 272 0.95 11.30 9.75
N PRO A 273 0.30 11.84 8.72
CA PRO A 273 -1.06 12.37 8.85
C PRO A 273 -2.07 11.29 9.22
N PHE A 274 -3.04 11.62 10.08
CA PHE A 274 -4.03 10.65 10.54
C PHE A 274 -4.87 10.03 9.42
N ALA A 275 -5.03 10.75 8.30
CA ALA A 275 -5.69 10.23 7.11
C ALA A 275 -5.02 8.95 6.57
N LEU A 276 -3.70 8.79 6.71
CA LEU A 276 -2.96 7.56 6.34
C LEU A 276 -3.05 6.45 7.40
N LEU A 277 -3.48 6.80 8.62
CA LEU A 277 -3.59 5.91 9.77
C LEU A 277 -5.03 5.41 9.98
N ASN A 278 -5.89 5.61 8.98
CA ASN A 278 -7.25 5.10 8.90
C ASN A 278 -7.30 3.92 7.92
N LEU A 279 -6.66 2.82 8.30
CA LEU A 279 -6.60 1.61 7.50
C LEU A 279 -7.85 0.75 7.72
N THR A 280 -8.12 -0.17 6.80
CA THR A 280 -9.31 -1.03 6.86
C THR A 280 -8.90 -2.48 7.07
N LEU A 281 -9.42 -3.10 8.14
CA LEU A 281 -9.42 -4.55 8.30
C LEU A 281 -10.53 -5.13 7.45
N ASP A 282 -10.22 -6.17 6.69
CA ASP A 282 -11.18 -6.92 5.88
C ASP A 282 -11.06 -8.41 6.18
N TYR A 283 -11.84 -9.23 5.49
CA TYR A 283 -11.74 -10.68 5.56
C TYR A 283 -10.29 -11.13 5.29
N PRO A 284 -9.73 -12.10 6.05
CA PRO A 284 -10.37 -12.92 7.09
C PRO A 284 -10.34 -12.34 8.51
N LEU A 285 -9.77 -11.15 8.72
CA LEU A 285 -9.61 -10.55 10.05
C LEU A 285 -10.90 -9.91 10.56
N ALA A 286 -11.76 -9.46 9.66
CA ALA A 286 -13.07 -8.94 9.98
C ALA A 286 -14.11 -9.40 8.94
N ASN A 287 -15.26 -9.92 9.40
CA ASN A 287 -16.37 -10.29 8.50
C ASN A 287 -17.05 -9.08 7.84
N THR A 288 -16.79 -7.88 8.36
CA THR A 288 -17.24 -6.61 7.82
C THR A 288 -16.06 -5.65 7.85
N PRO A 289 -15.84 -4.84 6.80
CA PRO A 289 -14.75 -3.88 6.79
C PRO A 289 -14.78 -2.96 8.01
N LYS A 290 -13.69 -2.94 8.79
CA LYS A 290 -13.55 -2.13 10.00
C LYS A 290 -12.35 -1.19 9.88
N GLN A 291 -12.57 0.09 10.11
CA GLN A 291 -11.50 1.06 10.19
C GLN A 291 -10.72 0.90 11.51
N TYR A 292 -9.40 0.87 11.43
CA TYR A 292 -8.52 0.73 12.59
C TYR A 292 -7.34 1.71 12.54
N PHE A 293 -6.80 1.99 13.73
CA PHE A 293 -5.60 2.77 13.96
C PHE A 293 -4.40 1.80 14.14
N PRO A 294 -3.37 1.86 13.29
CA PRO A 294 -2.32 0.83 13.21
C PRO A 294 -1.21 0.99 14.26
N CYS A 295 -1.53 1.32 15.51
CA CYS A 295 -0.59 1.22 16.64
C CYS A 295 -0.79 -0.11 17.35
N SER A 296 0.16 -1.03 17.21
CA SER A 296 0.13 -2.34 17.84
C SER A 296 1.00 -2.31 19.11
N PRO A 297 0.42 -2.51 20.31
CA PRO A 297 1.21 -2.74 21.51
C PRO A 297 2.20 -3.88 21.30
N TYR A 298 3.48 -3.62 21.53
CA TYR A 298 4.54 -4.58 21.29
C TYR A 298 5.57 -4.53 22.42
N THR A 299 6.07 -5.71 22.78
CA THR A 299 7.20 -5.87 23.69
C THR A 299 8.23 -6.70 22.93
N PRO A 300 9.36 -6.12 22.51
CA PRO A 300 10.41 -6.86 21.83
C PRO A 300 10.95 -7.98 22.72
N SER A 301 11.28 -9.12 22.13
CA SER A 301 12.11 -10.13 22.81
C SER A 301 13.50 -9.59 23.12
N ASP A 302 14.22 -10.20 24.07
CA ASP A 302 15.57 -9.79 24.44
C ASP A 302 16.49 -9.65 23.20
N GLY A 303 17.04 -8.44 23.00
CA GLY A 303 17.91 -8.11 21.87
C GLY A 303 17.20 -7.67 20.59
N SER A 304 15.86 -7.75 20.53
CA SER A 304 15.03 -7.21 19.44
C SER A 304 14.76 -5.70 19.64
N THR A 305 14.18 -5.05 18.63
CA THR A 305 13.91 -3.61 18.62
C THR A 305 12.46 -3.32 18.27
N TYR A 306 12.00 -2.11 18.54
CA TYR A 306 10.68 -1.67 18.10
C TYR A 306 10.69 -1.42 16.58
N HIS A 307 9.54 -1.56 15.94
CA HIS A 307 9.43 -1.49 14.47
C HIS A 307 8.48 -0.38 14.03
N LEU A 308 8.96 0.45 13.10
CA LEU A 308 8.14 1.37 12.34
C LEU A 308 7.80 0.71 11.00
N GLY A 309 6.63 0.07 10.95
CA GLY A 309 6.18 -0.70 9.80
C GLY A 309 5.70 0.14 8.62
N ARG A 310 4.98 -0.52 7.70
CA ARG A 310 4.36 0.14 6.54
C ARG A 310 3.50 1.33 6.93
N ALA A 311 2.76 1.27 8.04
CA ALA A 311 1.96 2.40 8.54
C ALA A 311 2.75 3.72 8.65
N PHE A 312 4.01 3.66 9.13
CA PHE A 312 4.92 4.79 9.17
C PHE A 312 5.50 5.12 7.78
N LEU A 313 5.96 4.08 7.06
CA LEU A 313 6.62 4.23 5.76
C LEU A 313 5.69 4.79 4.67
N GLN A 314 4.37 4.80 4.85
CA GLN A 314 3.46 5.52 3.95
C GLN A 314 3.79 7.02 3.86
N ALA A 315 4.35 7.60 4.92
CA ALA A 315 4.76 9.01 4.99
C ALA A 315 6.27 9.22 5.10
N ALA A 316 7.06 8.14 5.04
CA ALA A 316 8.51 8.19 5.18
C ALA A 316 9.19 7.59 3.95
N PHE A 317 10.20 8.28 3.43
CA PHE A 317 11.15 7.69 2.50
C PHE A 317 12.16 6.86 3.29
N LEU A 318 12.48 5.66 2.81
CA LEU A 318 13.51 4.77 3.31
C LEU A 318 14.54 4.52 2.20
N GLY A 319 15.81 4.84 2.45
CA GLY A 319 16.90 4.53 1.54
C GLY A 319 18.01 3.77 2.23
N GLU A 320 18.72 2.93 1.50
CA GLU A 320 19.86 2.18 2.03
C GLU A 320 20.96 2.06 0.97
N THR A 321 22.21 2.20 1.42
CA THR A 321 23.41 1.95 0.60
C THR A 321 24.22 0.83 1.23
N GLY A 322 24.40 -0.27 0.50
CA GLY A 322 25.15 -1.43 0.95
C GLY A 322 26.63 -1.16 1.12
N GLN A 323 27.23 -0.26 0.33
CA GLN A 323 28.67 0.02 0.41
C GLN A 323 29.10 0.68 1.71
N THR A 324 28.27 1.57 2.27
CA THR A 324 28.55 2.19 3.57
C THR A 324 27.64 1.70 4.68
N GLN A 325 26.74 0.76 4.39
CA GLN A 325 25.71 0.25 5.31
C GLN A 325 24.90 1.37 5.99
N LYS A 326 24.72 2.49 5.27
CA LYS A 326 23.96 3.63 5.79
C LYS A 326 22.51 3.49 5.40
N VAL A 327 21.64 3.78 6.36
CA VAL A 327 20.20 3.84 6.19
C VAL A 327 19.74 5.27 6.37
N PHE A 328 18.82 5.69 5.52
CA PHE A 328 18.36 7.06 5.42
C PHE A 328 16.84 7.09 5.57
N LEU A 329 16.36 8.03 6.38
CA LEU A 329 14.95 8.41 6.42
C LEU A 329 14.80 9.86 5.99
N ALA A 330 13.66 10.18 5.38
CA ALA A 330 13.21 11.54 5.16
C ALA A 330 11.68 11.58 5.16
N GLN A 331 11.11 12.75 5.40
CA GLN A 331 9.70 12.99 5.17
C GLN A 331 9.38 12.74 3.70
N ALA A 332 8.39 11.88 3.43
CA ALA A 332 7.82 11.70 2.10
C ALA A 332 6.65 12.67 1.86
N PRO A 333 6.40 13.05 0.60
CA PRO A 333 5.28 13.92 0.24
C PRO A 333 3.92 13.17 0.29
N GLY A 334 2.85 13.95 0.43
CA GLY A 334 1.48 13.49 0.24
C GLY A 334 1.06 13.37 -1.23
N PRO A 335 -0.26 13.27 -1.51
CA PRO A 335 -0.79 13.11 -2.86
C PRO A 335 -0.38 14.20 -3.86
N GLY A 336 -0.10 15.42 -3.38
CA GLY A 336 0.45 16.53 -4.18
C GLY A 336 1.95 16.43 -4.43
N ALA A 337 2.51 15.22 -4.47
CA ALA A 337 3.93 14.99 -4.76
C ALA A 337 4.32 15.57 -6.12
N LYS A 338 5.58 16.01 -6.24
CA LYS A 338 6.16 16.42 -7.52
C LYS A 338 6.44 15.19 -8.38
N ASP A 339 6.64 15.42 -9.68
CA ASP A 339 7.05 14.38 -10.62
C ASP A 339 8.32 13.68 -10.13
N GLU A 340 8.44 12.40 -10.46
CA GLU A 340 9.57 11.58 -10.05
C GLU A 340 10.89 12.13 -10.58
N VAL A 341 11.92 12.07 -9.73
CA VAL A 341 13.28 12.50 -10.07
C VAL A 341 14.24 11.38 -9.69
N ILE A 342 14.34 10.41 -10.60
CA ILE A 342 15.18 9.22 -10.39
C ILE A 342 16.65 9.60 -10.39
N THR A 343 17.33 9.28 -9.28
CA THR A 343 18.76 9.48 -9.09
C THR A 343 19.43 8.12 -8.97
N LYS A 344 20.34 7.81 -9.90
CA LYS A 344 21.21 6.63 -9.81
C LYS A 344 22.29 6.88 -8.76
N LEU A 345 22.63 5.84 -8.01
CA LEU A 345 23.74 5.84 -7.05
C LEU A 345 24.86 4.96 -7.59
N ALA A 346 26.03 5.54 -7.77
CA ALA A 346 27.24 4.79 -8.08
C ALA A 346 27.70 3.99 -6.86
N SER A 347 28.51 2.95 -7.09
CA SER A 347 29.10 2.16 -6.00
C SER A 347 30.06 2.96 -5.10
N THR A 348 30.50 4.13 -5.53
CA THR A 348 31.32 5.07 -4.74
C THR A 348 30.51 6.07 -3.93
N ASP A 349 29.20 6.17 -4.18
CA ASP A 349 28.35 7.12 -3.47
C ASP A 349 28.06 6.62 -2.05
N SER A 350 28.21 7.50 -1.07
CA SER A 350 28.07 7.17 0.36
C SER A 350 26.95 7.95 1.07
N THR A 351 26.24 8.80 0.32
CA THR A 351 25.21 9.71 0.84
C THR A 351 24.11 9.91 -0.19
N LEU A 352 22.88 10.13 0.27
CA LEU A 352 21.80 10.63 -0.54
C LEU A 352 21.76 12.17 -0.49
N THR A 353 21.11 12.78 -1.48
CA THR A 353 20.78 14.21 -1.47
C THR A 353 19.27 14.39 -1.43
N ALA A 354 18.77 15.21 -0.52
CA ALA A 354 17.36 15.58 -0.45
C ALA A 354 16.92 16.41 -1.66
N MET A 355 15.60 16.57 -1.86
CA MET A 355 15.07 17.43 -2.92
C MET A 355 15.58 18.88 -2.74
N ALA A 356 15.98 19.51 -3.86
CA ALA A 356 16.30 20.93 -3.85
C ALA A 356 15.02 21.77 -3.82
N ASN A 357 14.92 22.71 -2.89
CA ASN A 357 13.74 23.56 -2.67
C ASN A 357 12.44 22.74 -2.52
N PRO A 358 12.34 21.86 -1.52
CA PRO A 358 11.18 21.01 -1.35
C PRO A 358 9.92 21.82 -1.04
N PRO A 359 8.73 21.38 -1.50
CA PRO A 359 7.48 21.95 -0.99
C PRO A 359 7.39 21.67 0.51
N THR A 360 6.70 22.55 1.25
CA THR A 360 6.39 22.25 2.65
C THR A 360 5.50 21.01 2.72
N TRP A 361 5.66 20.19 3.77
CA TRP A 361 4.87 18.98 3.94
C TRP A 361 3.36 19.26 3.79
N ASN A 362 2.83 20.27 4.50
CA ASN A 362 1.41 20.64 4.44
C ASN A 362 0.94 21.01 3.01
N ALA A 363 1.80 21.63 2.20
CA ALA A 363 1.46 21.97 0.81
C ALA A 363 1.21 20.74 -0.07
N THR A 364 1.80 19.58 0.27
CA THR A 364 1.58 18.32 -0.47
C THR A 364 0.25 17.63 -0.11
N TRP A 365 -0.48 18.15 0.88
CA TRP A 365 -1.71 17.56 1.43
C TRP A 365 -2.96 18.42 1.24
N THR A 366 -2.86 19.61 0.65
CA THR A 366 -3.94 20.62 0.61
C THR A 366 -5.23 20.17 -0.07
N ASP A 367 -5.15 19.21 -1.00
CA ASP A 367 -6.32 18.68 -1.70
C ASP A 367 -7.16 17.74 -0.83
N TYR A 368 -6.55 17.16 0.20
CA TYR A 368 -7.15 16.13 1.06
C TYR A 368 -7.38 16.61 2.49
N LEU A 369 -6.52 17.47 3.02
CA LEU A 369 -6.58 17.96 4.39
C LEU A 369 -6.97 19.44 4.42
N ARG A 370 -7.88 19.81 5.31
CA ARG A 370 -8.41 21.16 5.46
C ARG A 370 -8.35 21.62 6.90
N ALA A 371 -7.81 22.81 7.12
CA ALA A 371 -7.77 23.43 8.44
C ALA A 371 -9.18 23.52 9.04
N LEU A 372 -9.32 23.08 10.28
CA LEU A 372 -10.57 23.25 11.03
C LEU A 372 -10.69 24.72 11.48
N PRO A 373 -11.92 25.28 11.59
CA PRO A 373 -12.11 26.58 12.19
C PRO A 373 -11.53 26.62 13.61
N ASP A 374 -10.80 27.67 13.95
CA ASP A 374 -10.32 27.88 15.32
C ASP A 374 -11.50 28.25 16.24
N ASP A 375 -11.65 27.51 17.33
CA ASP A 375 -12.71 27.75 18.32
C ASP A 375 -12.38 28.94 19.26
N SER A 376 -11.35 29.73 18.92
CA SER A 376 -10.86 30.86 19.71
C SER A 376 -11.07 32.20 19.00
N THR A 377 -12.33 32.64 18.89
CA THR A 377 -12.69 34.06 18.98
C THR A 377 -14.18 34.23 19.33
N SER A 378 -14.53 34.01 20.60
CA SER A 378 -15.66 34.70 21.23
C SER A 378 -15.11 35.81 22.13
N THR A 379 -14.42 36.78 21.52
CA THR A 379 -14.27 38.08 22.18
C THR A 379 -15.66 38.70 22.28
N THR A 380 -16.14 38.78 23.51
CA THR A 380 -17.37 39.48 23.89
C THR A 380 -17.25 40.94 23.46
N SER A 381 -17.74 41.25 22.27
CA SER A 381 -18.12 42.60 21.89
C SER A 381 -19.63 42.58 21.75
N SER A 382 -20.29 43.13 22.78
CA SER A 382 -21.71 43.36 22.81
C SER A 382 -22.11 44.30 21.68
N THR A 383 -22.67 43.75 20.60
CA THR A 383 -23.48 44.46 19.61
C THR A 383 -24.52 43.49 19.05
N PRO A 384 -25.77 43.92 18.86
CA PRO A 384 -26.95 43.07 19.02
C PRO A 384 -27.21 42.14 17.85
N ASP A 385 -27.89 41.04 18.17
CA ASP A 385 -28.41 40.00 17.27
C ASP A 385 -28.96 40.52 15.94
N GLY A 386 -28.35 40.08 14.85
CA GLY A 386 -28.90 40.11 13.51
C GLY A 386 -29.09 38.67 13.02
N SER A 387 -30.29 38.13 13.20
CA SER A 387 -30.67 36.81 12.70
C SER A 387 -30.67 36.81 11.16
N ASN A 388 -29.62 36.26 10.56
CA ASN A 388 -29.61 35.90 9.13
C ASN A 388 -30.40 34.61 8.89
N GLY A 389 -31.71 34.68 9.15
CA GLY A 389 -32.70 33.78 8.55
C GLY A 389 -33.20 34.42 7.27
N LEU A 390 -33.16 33.70 6.15
CA LEU A 390 -33.83 34.15 4.92
C LEU A 390 -35.30 34.43 5.25
N SER A 391 -35.72 35.69 5.05
CA SER A 391 -37.09 36.16 5.26
C SER A 391 -38.09 35.14 4.69
N GLY A 392 -39.17 34.86 5.43
CA GLY A 392 -40.22 33.96 4.98
C GLY A 392 -40.78 34.32 3.58
N GLY A 393 -40.62 35.58 3.14
CA GLY A 393 -40.91 36.00 1.76
C GLY A 393 -39.93 35.50 0.69
N ALA A 394 -38.65 35.32 1.02
CA ALA A 394 -37.64 34.75 0.11
C ALA A 394 -37.82 33.23 -0.05
N ILE A 395 -38.18 32.54 1.03
CA ILE A 395 -38.49 31.09 1.01
C ILE A 395 -39.81 30.85 0.25
N ALA A 396 -40.82 31.71 0.42
CA ALA A 396 -42.07 31.63 -0.35
C ALA A 396 -41.87 31.86 -1.86
N GLY A 397 -40.95 32.76 -2.25
CA GLY A 397 -40.66 33.05 -3.66
C GLY A 397 -39.98 31.90 -4.41
N ILE A 398 -39.04 31.20 -3.77
CA ILE A 398 -38.28 30.09 -4.40
C ILE A 398 -39.18 28.86 -4.61
N VAL A 399 -40.08 28.57 -3.67
CA VAL A 399 -40.99 27.42 -3.77
C VAL A 399 -42.01 27.60 -4.90
N ILE A 400 -42.54 28.81 -5.08
CA ILE A 400 -43.49 29.12 -6.17
C ILE A 400 -42.76 29.10 -7.53
N GLY A 401 -41.52 29.58 -7.59
CA GLY A 401 -40.68 29.53 -8.79
C GLY A 401 -40.31 28.10 -9.22
N ALA A 402 -40.02 27.21 -8.27
CA ALA A 402 -39.66 25.82 -8.54
C ALA A 402 -40.85 25.01 -9.10
N VAL A 403 -42.07 25.22 -8.58
CA VAL A 403 -43.28 24.54 -9.07
C VAL A 403 -43.64 25.01 -10.48
N GLY A 404 -43.49 26.31 -10.78
CA GLY A 404 -43.66 26.84 -12.14
C GLY A 404 -42.59 26.34 -13.12
N GLY A 405 -41.32 26.30 -12.69
CA GLY A 405 -40.20 25.83 -13.51
C GLY A 405 -40.30 24.35 -13.89
N ILE A 406 -40.70 23.49 -12.96
CA ILE A 406 -40.87 22.05 -13.21
C ILE A 406 -42.00 21.80 -14.22
N ALA A 407 -43.11 22.54 -14.14
CA ALA A 407 -44.21 22.41 -15.08
C ALA A 407 -43.81 22.80 -16.52
N ILE A 408 -43.05 23.89 -16.67
CA ILE A 408 -42.55 24.33 -17.99
C ILE A 408 -41.51 23.34 -18.54
N PHE A 409 -40.63 22.81 -17.69
CA PHE A 409 -39.62 21.84 -18.09
C PHE A 409 -40.23 20.50 -18.51
N ALA A 410 -41.22 20.01 -17.76
CA ALA A 410 -41.97 18.80 -18.11
C ALA A 410 -42.75 18.97 -19.44
N MET A 411 -43.32 20.16 -19.67
CA MET A 411 -44.01 20.48 -20.93
C MET A 411 -43.03 20.53 -22.12
N ALA A 412 -41.83 21.09 -21.94
CA ALA A 412 -40.78 21.11 -22.96
C ALA A 412 -40.30 19.69 -23.31
N VAL A 413 -40.03 18.84 -22.31
CA VAL A 413 -39.66 17.44 -22.51
C VAL A 413 -40.77 16.66 -23.24
N PHE A 414 -42.03 16.87 -22.85
CA PHE A 414 -43.18 16.23 -23.51
C PHE A 414 -43.32 16.63 -24.99
N ILE A 415 -43.11 17.90 -25.33
CA ILE A 415 -43.16 18.37 -26.72
C ILE A 415 -42.01 17.79 -27.56
N VAL A 416 -40.80 17.69 -27.00
CA VAL A 416 -39.64 17.08 -27.68
C VAL A 416 -39.84 15.57 -27.89
N MET A 417 -40.36 14.85 -26.90
CA MET A 417 -40.69 13.42 -27.04
C MET A 417 -41.82 13.19 -28.04
N ARG A 418 -42.82 14.08 -28.09
CA ARG A 418 -43.93 14.01 -29.06
C ARG A 418 -43.46 14.29 -30.50
N ARG A 419 -42.49 15.18 -30.70
CA ARG A 419 -41.85 15.40 -32.01
C ARG A 419 -40.97 14.23 -32.44
N ARG A 420 -40.26 13.59 -31.51
CA ARG A 420 -39.40 12.41 -31.80
C ARG A 420 -40.18 11.12 -32.06
N ARG A 421 -41.45 11.01 -31.63
CA ARG A 421 -42.30 9.84 -31.91
C ARG A 421 -42.92 9.78 -33.32
N LYS A 422 -42.63 10.72 -34.21
CA LYS A 422 -43.06 10.65 -35.63
C LYS A 422 -41.96 10.23 -36.62
N SER A 423 -40.84 9.69 -36.16
CA SER A 423 -39.85 9.08 -37.06
C SER A 423 -39.14 7.90 -36.39
N ARG A 424 -39.76 6.72 -36.49
CA ARG A 424 -39.07 5.43 -36.41
C ARG A 424 -39.56 4.57 -37.58
N LYS A 425 -38.80 4.55 -38.66
CA LYS A 425 -38.83 3.44 -39.63
C LYS A 425 -37.91 2.35 -39.10
N PRO A 426 -38.29 1.06 -39.14
CA PRO A 426 -37.45 -0.04 -38.71
C PRO A 426 -36.28 -0.22 -39.69
N GLN A 427 -35.04 -0.09 -39.22
CA GLN A 427 -33.88 -0.56 -39.96
C GLN A 427 -33.53 -1.96 -39.48
N THR A 428 -33.87 -2.94 -40.30
CA THR A 428 -33.25 -4.26 -40.36
C THR A 428 -31.83 -4.09 -40.90
N VAL A 429 -30.82 -4.44 -40.10
CA VAL A 429 -29.45 -4.62 -40.60
C VAL A 429 -29.24 -6.07 -40.97
N HIS A 430 -29.12 -6.28 -42.27
CA HIS A 430 -28.87 -7.52 -42.97
C HIS A 430 -27.36 -7.82 -42.94
N TRP A 431 -26.97 -9.02 -42.52
CA TRP A 431 -25.60 -9.53 -42.64
C TRP A 431 -25.32 -9.83 -44.11
N GLY A 432 -24.37 -9.10 -44.72
CA GLY A 432 -23.97 -9.27 -46.11
C GLY A 432 -22.56 -9.82 -46.21
N GLY A 433 -22.45 -11.11 -46.51
CA GLY A 433 -21.23 -11.71 -47.05
C GLY A 433 -21.00 -11.22 -48.49
N HIS A 434 -19.72 -11.09 -48.84
CA HIS A 434 -19.27 -10.90 -50.22
C HIS A 434 -18.14 -11.89 -50.49
N GLY A 435 -18.49 -13.01 -51.13
CA GLY A 435 -17.69 -13.60 -52.21
C GLY A 435 -18.52 -13.42 -53.48
N SER A 436 -17.98 -13.34 -54.69
CA SER A 436 -16.62 -13.40 -55.20
C SER A 436 -16.75 -13.00 -56.67
N ALA A 437 -15.70 -12.43 -57.27
CA ALA A 437 -15.57 -12.40 -58.72
C ALA A 437 -14.09 -12.50 -59.09
N PHE A 438 -13.80 -13.61 -59.76
CA PHE A 438 -12.57 -14.01 -60.41
C PHE A 438 -12.06 -12.99 -61.42
N GLN A 439 -10.72 -12.90 -61.57
CA GLN A 439 -10.12 -12.89 -62.89
C GLN A 439 -8.72 -13.53 -62.88
N ASP A 440 -8.56 -14.52 -63.76
CA ASP A 440 -7.37 -15.33 -64.04
C ASP A 440 -6.14 -14.53 -64.47
N LYS A 441 -4.96 -15.09 -64.15
CA LYS A 441 -3.88 -15.39 -65.12
C LYS A 441 -2.81 -16.34 -64.52
N ASP A 442 -2.72 -17.51 -65.14
CA ASP A 442 -1.64 -18.50 -65.34
C ASP A 442 -0.19 -17.96 -65.22
N ASP A 443 0.91 -18.65 -64.87
CA ASP A 443 1.32 -19.99 -64.35
C ASP A 443 2.90 -19.92 -64.21
N PRO A 444 3.70 -21.00 -64.01
CA PRO A 444 4.21 -21.58 -62.76
C PRO A 444 5.75 -21.51 -62.53
N SER A 445 6.16 -21.77 -61.28
CA SER A 445 7.25 -22.67 -60.82
C SER A 445 7.73 -22.18 -59.44
N GLY A 446 7.91 -22.94 -58.37
CA GLY A 446 7.78 -24.36 -58.05
C GLY A 446 8.25 -24.54 -56.59
N GLU A 447 7.89 -25.67 -56.01
CA GLU A 447 8.31 -26.26 -54.73
C GLU A 447 7.59 -25.84 -53.44
N GLY A 448 7.15 -26.88 -52.72
CA GLY A 448 6.14 -26.89 -51.68
C GLY A 448 6.68 -26.92 -50.23
N PRO A 449 5.82 -27.27 -49.25
CA PRO A 449 5.71 -26.50 -48.00
C PRO A 449 6.04 -27.29 -46.72
N VAL A 450 6.21 -26.57 -45.60
CA VAL A 450 5.72 -27.03 -44.29
C VAL A 450 5.16 -25.82 -43.52
N SER A 451 3.96 -26.05 -42.97
CA SER A 451 2.98 -25.11 -42.42
C SER A 451 3.19 -24.84 -40.93
N GLU A 452 3.17 -23.57 -40.53
CA GLU A 452 3.02 -23.14 -39.13
C GLU A 452 1.57 -22.65 -38.98
N SER A 453 0.74 -23.41 -38.27
CA SER A 453 -0.67 -23.06 -38.03
C SER A 453 -0.78 -22.33 -36.71
N ALA A 454 -1.08 -21.03 -36.80
CA ALA A 454 -1.65 -20.24 -35.74
C ALA A 454 -3.04 -20.79 -35.37
N SER A 455 -3.33 -20.88 -34.07
CA SER A 455 -4.62 -21.30 -33.53
C SER A 455 -5.50 -20.07 -33.30
N ASP A 456 -6.66 -20.04 -33.97
CA ASP A 456 -7.74 -19.07 -33.76
C ASP A 456 -8.46 -19.28 -32.40
N PRO A 457 -9.05 -18.22 -31.81
CA PRO A 457 -9.84 -18.30 -30.59
C PRO A 457 -11.26 -18.86 -30.83
N ILE A 458 -11.66 -19.84 -30.02
CA ILE A 458 -13.01 -20.43 -29.99
C ILE A 458 -13.92 -19.57 -29.10
N TYR A 459 -15.06 -19.14 -29.65
CA TYR A 459 -16.19 -18.58 -28.90
C TYR A 459 -17.17 -19.70 -28.54
N GLU A 460 -17.51 -19.88 -27.27
CA GLU A 460 -18.59 -20.79 -26.86
C GLU A 460 -19.93 -20.09 -26.67
N VAL A 461 -20.96 -20.81 -27.11
CA VAL A 461 -22.37 -20.47 -27.21
C VAL A 461 -23.07 -20.88 -25.92
N ALA A 462 -23.87 -19.98 -25.33
CA ALA A 462 -24.75 -20.31 -24.22
C ALA A 462 -25.88 -21.25 -24.69
N SER A 463 -26.10 -22.36 -23.99
CA SER A 463 -27.31 -23.18 -24.14
C SER A 463 -27.99 -23.48 -22.81
N ASP A 464 -29.32 -23.47 -22.90
CA ASP A 464 -30.37 -23.46 -21.89
C ASP A 464 -30.60 -24.81 -21.17
N GLN A 465 -31.38 -24.73 -20.09
CA GLN A 465 -31.72 -25.76 -19.12
C GLN A 465 -32.35 -27.05 -19.70
N GLY A 466 -32.02 -28.23 -19.13
CA GLY A 466 -32.88 -29.41 -19.28
C GLY A 466 -32.36 -30.77 -18.79
N LYS A 467 -32.85 -31.18 -17.60
CA LYS A 467 -33.07 -32.55 -17.07
C LYS A 467 -31.88 -33.43 -16.60
N ARG A 468 -32.13 -33.97 -15.40
CA ARG A 468 -31.37 -34.96 -14.61
C ARG A 468 -31.34 -36.34 -15.28
N ASP A 469 -30.21 -37.03 -15.14
CA ASP A 469 -30.15 -38.47 -14.83
C ASP A 469 -28.91 -38.80 -13.98
N LYS A 470 -29.06 -39.79 -13.09
CA LYS A 470 -28.10 -40.23 -12.07
C LYS A 470 -27.06 -41.22 -12.64
N ALA A 471 -25.78 -41.04 -12.35
CA ALA A 471 -24.82 -42.13 -12.13
C ALA A 471 -23.52 -41.62 -11.47
N ASN A 472 -22.90 -42.50 -10.67
CA ASN A 472 -21.75 -42.27 -9.77
C ASN A 472 -20.45 -41.82 -10.47
N GLY A 473 -19.72 -40.90 -9.84
CA GLY A 473 -18.32 -40.56 -10.15
C GLY A 473 -17.85 -39.43 -9.24
N ALA A 474 -16.65 -39.54 -8.67
CA ALA A 474 -16.07 -38.58 -7.72
C ALA A 474 -16.04 -37.17 -8.30
N ALA A 475 -16.54 -36.18 -7.54
CA ALA A 475 -16.54 -34.79 -7.94
C ALA A 475 -15.14 -34.17 -7.72
N GLU A 476 -14.36 -34.07 -8.79
CA GLU A 476 -13.37 -33.00 -8.93
C GLU A 476 -14.14 -31.68 -9.04
N MET A 477 -13.91 -30.77 -8.09
CA MET A 477 -14.43 -29.41 -8.15
C MET A 477 -13.45 -28.60 -8.99
N GLU A 478 -13.71 -28.50 -10.30
CA GLU A 478 -13.07 -27.51 -11.16
C GLU A 478 -13.48 -26.11 -10.70
N VAL A 479 -12.53 -25.38 -10.13
CA VAL A 479 -12.64 -23.93 -9.90
C VAL A 479 -12.02 -23.25 -11.12
N PRO A 480 -12.72 -22.36 -11.83
CA PRO A 480 -12.10 -21.53 -12.85
C PRO A 480 -11.12 -20.57 -12.18
N GLY A 481 -9.82 -20.88 -12.29
CA GLY A 481 -8.75 -20.00 -11.88
C GLY A 481 -8.66 -18.83 -12.85
N TYR A 482 -9.14 -17.66 -12.43
CA TYR A 482 -8.71 -16.40 -13.00
C TYR A 482 -7.24 -16.19 -12.62
N ILE A 483 -6.35 -16.32 -13.60
CA ILE A 483 -4.97 -15.82 -13.50
C ILE A 483 -5.03 -14.35 -13.90
N GLY A 484 -5.04 -13.48 -12.89
CA GLY A 484 -4.89 -12.03 -13.07
C GLY A 484 -3.43 -11.66 -12.91
N GLU A 485 -2.87 -11.10 -13.98
CA GLU A 485 -1.61 -10.36 -13.97
C GLU A 485 -1.69 -9.16 -13.01
N LEU A 486 -0.53 -8.71 -12.56
CA LEU A 486 -0.34 -7.49 -11.78
C LEU A 486 -0.84 -6.26 -12.55
N GLU A 487 -2.12 -5.91 -12.37
CA GLU A 487 -2.64 -4.58 -12.68
C GLU A 487 -2.81 -3.78 -11.38
N GLY A 488 -2.06 -2.68 -11.30
CA GLY A 488 -2.26 -1.66 -10.29
C GLY A 488 -3.69 -1.09 -10.37
N SER A 489 -4.35 -1.09 -9.21
CA SER A 489 -5.33 -0.09 -8.78
C SER A 489 -6.20 0.60 -9.86
N TYR A 490 -7.16 -0.11 -10.46
CA TYR A 490 -8.30 0.54 -11.13
C TYR A 490 -9.69 -0.01 -10.72
N ALA A 491 -9.77 -1.09 -9.95
CA ALA A 491 -11.04 -1.66 -9.51
C ALA A 491 -11.69 -0.95 -8.29
N TYR A 492 -10.99 -0.05 -7.59
CA TYR A 492 -11.51 0.58 -6.36
C TYR A 492 -12.34 1.86 -6.59
N ARG A 493 -12.76 2.14 -7.83
CA ARG A 493 -13.49 3.38 -8.17
C ARG A 493 -15.02 3.31 -8.01
N ARG A 494 -15.57 2.22 -7.48
CA ARG A 494 -17.03 1.99 -7.42
C ARG A 494 -17.58 1.58 -6.05
N SER A 495 -17.08 2.12 -4.95
CA SER A 495 -17.86 2.09 -3.70
C SER A 495 -17.37 3.08 -2.63
N GLN A 496 -17.05 4.32 -2.99
CA GLN A 496 -16.95 5.40 -2.01
C GLN A 496 -17.51 6.70 -2.60
N VAL A 497 -18.84 6.71 -2.75
CA VAL A 497 -19.59 7.96 -2.74
C VAL A 497 -20.08 8.11 -1.31
N LEU A 498 -19.53 9.10 -0.62
CA LEU A 498 -19.96 9.56 0.70
C LEU A 498 -21.47 9.82 0.70
N THR A 499 -22.19 9.12 1.58
CA THR A 499 -23.40 9.59 2.25
C THR A 499 -23.09 9.76 3.71
#